data_AF-A0A0L6WB01-F1
#
_entry.id   AF-A0A0L6WB01-F1
#
_cell.length_a   1.000
_cell.length_b   1.000
_cell.length_c   1.000
_cell.angle_alpha   90.00
_cell.angle_beta   90.00
_cell.angle_gamma   90.00
#
_symmetry.space_group_name_H-M   'P 1'
#
loop_
_entity.id
_entity.type
_entity.pdbx_description
1 polymer ?
#
loop_
_entity_poly.entity_id
_entity_poly.type
_entity_poly.pdbx_seq_one_letter_code
_entity_poly.pdbx_strand_id
1 'polypeptide(L)'
;MHSPHPVIYEDKTYPTAAHLLEALKFLPDYPEIAERIRQAKEHRDVRMISAENVGLVDPAFTAAVVENIHKVVSLKFRQHADLRYNLCDLDDDTQIVYNDPSDEFWGIGFDGHGMNELGMVLQRVMRELKPKRPSGPPRQVP
;
A
#
# COMPACT_ATOMS: atom_id res chain seq x y z
N MET A 1 5.05 -4.13 0.74
CA MET A 1 5.55 -3.12 -0.23
C MET A 1 6.66 -3.62 -1.17
N HIS A 2 7.49 -4.60 -0.77
CA HIS A 2 8.72 -4.96 -1.49
C HIS A 2 8.62 -6.12 -2.49
N SER A 3 7.50 -6.84 -2.55
CA SER A 3 7.39 -7.98 -3.49
C SER A 3 7.45 -7.50 -4.95
N PRO A 4 8.02 -8.30 -5.87
CA PRO A 4 8.33 -7.95 -7.26
C PRO A 4 7.08 -7.95 -8.14
N HIS A 5 6.11 -7.13 -7.77
CA HIS A 5 4.85 -6.93 -8.48
C HIS A 5 4.84 -5.48 -8.94
N PRO A 6 5.13 -5.21 -10.23
CA PRO A 6 5.23 -3.86 -10.75
C PRO A 6 3.92 -3.09 -10.62
N VAL A 7 3.98 -1.79 -10.38
CA VAL A 7 2.79 -0.93 -10.31
C VAL A 7 2.86 0.09 -11.42
N ILE A 8 1.81 0.17 -12.23
CA ILE A 8 1.61 1.17 -13.27
C ILE A 8 0.90 2.37 -12.63
N TYR A 9 1.46 3.56 -12.81
CA TYR A 9 0.90 4.82 -12.36
C TYR A 9 1.26 5.91 -13.38
N GLU A 10 0.27 6.65 -13.89
CA GLU A 10 0.45 7.71 -14.91
C GLU A 10 1.33 7.25 -16.09
N ASP A 11 0.94 6.12 -16.72
CA ASP A 11 1.63 5.47 -17.85
C ASP A 11 3.08 5.05 -17.59
N LYS A 12 3.56 5.15 -16.35
CA LYS A 12 4.89 4.69 -15.94
C LYS A 12 4.80 3.41 -15.13
N THR A 13 5.72 2.48 -15.40
CA THR A 13 5.86 1.25 -14.62
C THR A 13 6.92 1.43 -13.53
N TYR A 14 6.53 1.12 -12.30
CA TYR A 14 7.38 1.11 -11.11
C TYR A 14 7.69 -0.34 -10.72
N PRO A 15 8.96 -0.72 -10.48
CA PRO A 15 9.33 -2.12 -10.22
C PRO A 15 8.61 -2.75 -9.02
N THR A 16 8.40 -1.98 -7.95
CA THR A 16 7.64 -2.38 -6.77
C THR A 16 6.78 -1.24 -6.24
N ALA A 17 5.81 -1.58 -5.39
CA ALA A 17 5.04 -0.58 -4.65
C ALA A 17 5.91 0.39 -3.83
N ALA A 18 7.05 -0.08 -3.31
CA ALA A 18 8.01 0.79 -2.62
C ALA A 18 8.58 1.87 -3.54
N HIS A 19 8.91 1.54 -4.80
CA HIS A 19 9.39 2.53 -5.77
C HIS A 19 8.32 3.60 -6.02
N LEU A 20 7.06 3.20 -6.19
CA LEU A 20 5.97 4.16 -6.40
C LEU A 20 5.75 5.05 -5.18
N LEU A 21 5.65 4.48 -3.97
CA LEU A 21 5.42 5.27 -2.75
C LEU A 21 6.51 6.33 -2.54
N GLU A 22 7.77 5.93 -2.73
CA GLU A 22 8.92 6.81 -2.56
C GLU A 22 8.99 7.88 -3.65
N ALA A 23 8.63 7.55 -4.89
CA ALA A 23 8.55 8.52 -5.98
C ALA A 23 7.41 9.54 -5.78
N LEU A 24 6.27 9.12 -5.22
CA LEU A 24 5.13 10.02 -4.97
C LEU A 24 5.46 11.16 -4.00
N LYS A 25 6.45 11.00 -3.11
CA LYS A 25 6.94 12.07 -2.23
C LYS A 25 7.43 13.31 -2.98
N PHE A 26 7.85 13.12 -4.22
CA PHE A 26 8.51 14.12 -5.05
C PHE A 26 7.67 14.56 -6.25
N LEU A 27 6.46 14.01 -6.43
CA LEU A 27 5.56 14.41 -7.51
C LEU A 27 4.48 15.37 -7.00
N PRO A 28 4.10 16.38 -7.81
CA PRO A 28 4.62 16.70 -9.14
C PRO A 28 5.87 17.60 -9.13
N ASP A 29 6.31 18.08 -7.97
CA ASP A 29 7.23 19.23 -7.86
C ASP A 29 8.70 18.93 -8.25
N TYR A 30 9.15 17.69 -8.08
CA TYR A 30 10.52 17.23 -8.36
C TYR A 30 10.52 15.91 -9.17
N PRO A 31 10.00 15.93 -10.41
CA PRO A 31 9.80 14.73 -11.22
C PRO A 31 11.11 14.00 -11.58
N GLU A 32 12.24 14.70 -11.59
CA GLU A 32 13.56 14.12 -11.82
C GLU A 32 14.01 13.21 -10.67
N ILE A 33 13.66 13.54 -9.42
CA ILE A 33 13.95 12.70 -8.25
C ILE A 33 13.04 11.46 -8.29
N ALA A 34 11.75 11.67 -8.56
CA ALA A 34 10.80 10.58 -8.73
C ALA A 34 11.22 9.59 -9.83
N GLU A 35 11.76 10.09 -10.94
CA GLU A 35 12.25 9.26 -12.05
C GLU A 35 13.52 8.49 -11.67
N ARG A 36 14.46 9.11 -10.94
CA ARG A 36 15.63 8.41 -10.38
C ARG A 36 15.21 7.28 -9.46
N ILE A 37 14.23 7.51 -8.58
CA ILE A 37 13.67 6.48 -7.71
C ILE A 37 13.04 5.36 -8.53
N ARG A 38 12.25 5.68 -9.56
CA ARG A 38 11.61 4.68 -10.43
C ARG A 38 12.61 3.77 -11.14
N GLN A 39 13.74 4.33 -11.57
CA GLN A 39 14.79 3.63 -12.31
C GLN A 39 15.81 2.91 -11.41
N ALA A 40 15.74 3.10 -10.10
CA ALA A 40 16.60 2.40 -9.15
C ALA A 40 16.42 0.88 -9.29
N LYS A 41 17.54 0.14 -9.28
CA LYS A 41 17.51 -1.32 -9.38
C LYS A 41 17.27 -1.96 -8.02
N GLU A 42 17.95 -1.44 -7.00
CA GLU A 42 17.93 -1.99 -5.65
C GLU A 42 17.03 -1.16 -4.74
N HIS A 43 16.32 -1.85 -3.83
CA HIS A 43 15.51 -1.19 -2.81
C HIS A 43 16.32 -0.27 -1.88
N ARG A 44 17.60 -0.57 -1.69
CA ARG A 44 18.51 0.29 -0.92
C ARG A 44 18.69 1.64 -1.61
N ASP A 45 18.81 1.66 -2.93
CA ASP A 45 19.01 2.88 -3.71
C ASP A 45 17.77 3.78 -3.66
N VAL A 46 16.57 3.17 -3.74
CA VAL A 46 15.29 3.88 -3.54
C VAL A 46 15.28 4.65 -2.22
N ARG A 47 15.62 3.98 -1.12
CA ARG A 47 15.66 4.60 0.22
C ARG A 47 16.73 5.67 0.32
N MET A 48 17.91 5.42 -0.27
CA MET A 48 19.02 6.37 -0.27
C MET A 48 18.65 7.66 -0.99
N ILE A 49 18.12 7.55 -2.22
CA ILE A 49 17.69 8.71 -3.01
C ILE A 49 16.59 9.50 -2.26
N SER A 50 15.60 8.82 -1.67
CA SER A 50 14.58 9.54 -0.89
C SER A 50 15.16 10.24 0.33
N ALA A 51 16.09 9.59 1.06
CA ALA A 51 16.69 10.16 2.27
C ALA A 51 17.55 11.38 1.96
N GLU A 52 18.33 11.35 0.88
CA GLU A 52 19.14 12.49 0.41
C GLU A 52 18.28 13.74 0.10
N ASN A 53 17.01 13.53 -0.26
CA ASN A 53 16.10 14.59 -0.69
C ASN A 53 14.95 14.83 0.30
N VAL A 54 15.06 14.31 1.54
CA VAL A 54 13.96 14.37 2.53
C VAL A 54 13.49 15.79 2.85
N GLY A 55 14.38 16.78 2.74
CA GLY A 55 14.04 18.20 2.96
C GLY A 55 13.11 18.81 1.91
N LEU A 56 12.87 18.11 0.79
CA LEU A 56 11.97 18.54 -0.28
C LEU A 56 10.57 17.92 -0.16
N VAL A 57 10.37 16.97 0.75
CA VAL A 57 9.10 16.25 0.89
C VAL A 57 8.05 17.14 1.52
N ASP A 58 6.88 17.22 0.89
CA ASP A 58 5.73 17.96 1.45
C ASP A 58 5.35 17.40 2.84
N PRO A 59 5.33 18.23 3.89
CA PRO A 59 4.83 17.81 5.20
C PRO A 59 3.43 17.20 5.17
N ALA A 60 2.54 17.68 4.28
CA ALA A 60 1.20 17.11 4.10
C ALA A 60 1.26 15.67 3.56
N PHE A 61 2.23 15.34 2.71
CA PHE A 61 2.47 13.97 2.27
C PHE A 61 2.83 13.06 3.44
N THR A 62 3.68 13.54 4.35
CA THR A 62 4.08 12.80 5.55
C THR A 62 2.90 12.62 6.51
N ALA A 63 2.08 13.66 6.69
CA ALA A 63 0.87 13.58 7.49
C ALA A 63 -0.17 12.59 6.93
N ALA A 64 -0.21 12.43 5.60
CA ALA A 64 -1.13 11.52 4.90
C ALA A 64 -0.55 10.12 4.63
N VAL A 65 0.42 9.66 5.43
CA VAL A 65 1.17 8.42 5.15
C VAL A 65 0.27 7.18 4.96
N VAL A 66 -0.78 7.04 5.77
CA VAL A 66 -1.74 5.92 5.67
C VAL A 66 -2.51 5.96 4.35
N GLU A 67 -3.01 7.13 3.95
CA GLU A 67 -3.73 7.29 2.68
C GLU A 67 -2.81 7.09 1.46
N ASN A 68 -1.56 7.55 1.55
CA ASN A 68 -0.56 7.34 0.51
C ASN A 68 -0.24 5.84 0.33
N ILE A 69 -0.07 5.11 1.43
CA ILE A 69 0.13 3.66 1.38
C ILE A 69 -1.13 2.96 0.88
N HIS A 70 -2.32 3.35 1.33
CA HIS A 70 -3.58 2.82 0.82
C HIS A 70 -3.71 2.99 -0.69
N LYS A 71 -3.41 4.19 -1.24
CA LYS A 71 -3.41 4.45 -2.69
C LYS A 71 -2.50 3.46 -3.44
N VAL A 72 -1.26 3.32 -3.00
CA VAL A 72 -0.27 2.46 -3.67
C VAL A 72 -0.61 0.98 -3.55
N VAL A 73 -1.07 0.53 -2.38
CA VAL A 73 -1.51 -0.85 -2.16
C VAL A 73 -2.75 -1.15 -3.02
N SER A 74 -3.74 -0.26 -3.05
CA SER A 74 -4.94 -0.41 -3.89
C SER A 74 -4.57 -0.54 -5.37
N LEU A 75 -3.68 0.31 -5.89
CA LEU A 75 -3.18 0.19 -7.27
C LEU A 75 -2.54 -1.17 -7.54
N LYS A 76 -1.66 -1.63 -6.64
CA LYS A 76 -1.02 -2.94 -6.76
C LYS A 76 -2.04 -4.08 -6.82
N PHE A 77 -2.97 -4.15 -5.87
CA PHE A 77 -3.96 -5.24 -5.86
C PHE A 77 -4.96 -5.15 -7.03
N ARG A 78 -5.24 -3.96 -7.58
CA ARG A 78 -6.05 -3.85 -8.81
C ARG A 78 -5.33 -4.42 -10.03
N GLN A 79 -4.01 -4.29 -10.10
CA GLN A 79 -3.22 -4.67 -11.28
C GLN A 79 -2.76 -6.14 -11.24
N HIS A 80 -2.73 -6.78 -10.07
CA HIS A 80 -2.27 -8.16 -9.90
C HIS A 80 -3.42 -9.06 -9.46
N ALA A 81 -3.94 -9.86 -10.39
CA ALA A 81 -5.13 -10.68 -10.19
C ALA A 81 -4.94 -11.80 -9.17
N ASP A 82 -3.74 -12.37 -9.10
CA ASP A 82 -3.33 -13.38 -8.13
C ASP A 82 -3.31 -12.80 -6.69
N LEU A 83 -2.71 -11.62 -6.51
CA LEU A 83 -2.72 -10.93 -5.22
C LEU A 83 -4.14 -10.57 -4.80
N ARG A 84 -4.94 -10.06 -5.73
CA ARG A 84 -6.35 -9.74 -5.49
C ARG A 84 -7.14 -10.97 -5.10
N TYR A 85 -6.95 -12.08 -5.81
CA TYR A 85 -7.62 -13.33 -5.51
C TYR A 85 -7.31 -13.75 -4.07
N ASN A 86 -6.01 -13.82 -3.71
CA ASN A 86 -5.59 -14.21 -2.36
C ASN A 86 -6.15 -13.28 -1.27
N LEU A 87 -6.23 -11.98 -1.54
CA LEU A 87 -6.79 -11.01 -0.59
C LEU A 87 -8.31 -11.15 -0.46
N CYS A 88 -9.02 -11.33 -1.58
CA CYS A 88 -10.48 -11.39 -1.60
C CYS A 88 -11.04 -12.77 -1.22
N ASP A 89 -10.22 -13.82 -1.22
CA ASP A 89 -10.60 -15.17 -0.78
C ASP A 89 -10.77 -15.27 0.74
N LEU A 90 -10.21 -14.31 1.50
CA LEU A 90 -10.39 -14.21 2.94
C LEU A 90 -11.86 -13.89 3.28
N ASP A 91 -12.37 -14.41 4.40
CA ASP A 91 -13.70 -14.04 4.91
C ASP A 91 -13.75 -12.56 5.34
N ASP A 92 -14.95 -11.96 5.30
CA ASP A 92 -15.14 -10.54 5.66
C ASP A 92 -14.74 -10.23 7.11
N ASP A 93 -14.87 -11.24 8.00
CA ASP A 93 -14.51 -11.17 9.42
C ASP A 93 -13.03 -11.52 9.67
N THR A 94 -12.26 -11.86 8.63
CA THR A 94 -10.84 -12.20 8.78
C THR A 94 -10.03 -10.94 9.08
N GLN A 95 -9.44 -10.89 10.27
CA GLN A 95 -8.50 -9.84 10.63
C GLN A 95 -7.14 -10.09 9.97
N ILE A 96 -6.73 -9.15 9.11
CA ILE A 96 -5.37 -9.13 8.55
C ILE A 96 -4.45 -8.42 9.54
N VAL A 97 -3.35 -9.08 9.90
CA VAL A 97 -2.38 -8.61 10.89
C VAL A 97 -0.98 -8.55 10.28
N TYR A 98 -0.30 -7.41 10.40
CA TYR A 98 1.12 -7.30 10.14
C TYR A 98 1.91 -7.60 11.42
N ASN A 99 2.43 -8.82 11.50
CA ASN A 99 3.15 -9.29 12.69
C ASN A 99 4.63 -8.89 12.64
N ASP A 100 4.90 -7.65 13.01
CA ASP A 100 6.25 -7.13 13.19
C ASP A 100 6.42 -6.67 14.65
N PRO A 101 7.19 -7.41 15.48
CA PRO A 101 7.41 -7.08 16.88
C PRO A 101 8.12 -5.74 17.12
N SER A 102 8.76 -5.20 16.08
CA SER A 102 9.52 -3.95 16.14
C SER A 102 8.76 -2.73 15.63
N ASP A 103 7.54 -2.94 15.11
CA ASP A 103 6.72 -1.89 14.51
C ASP A 103 5.34 -1.81 15.17
N GLU A 104 5.19 -0.88 16.11
CA GLU A 104 3.92 -0.61 16.82
C GLU A 104 2.92 0.18 15.99
N PHE A 105 3.34 0.83 14.90
CA PHE A 105 2.45 1.65 14.07
C PHE A 105 1.88 0.82 12.91
N TRP A 106 2.73 0.24 12.08
CA TRP A 106 2.28 -0.59 10.97
C TRP A 106 1.85 -1.97 11.42
N GLY A 107 2.43 -2.50 12.49
CA GLY A 107 2.21 -3.84 13.03
C GLY A 107 1.58 -3.86 14.41
N ILE A 108 1.65 -5.03 15.05
CA ILE A 108 1.09 -5.26 16.39
C ILE A 108 2.11 -5.05 17.51
N GLY A 109 3.34 -4.64 17.21
CA GLY A 109 4.39 -4.45 18.21
C GLY A 109 4.75 -5.73 18.97
N PHE A 110 5.62 -5.59 19.96
CA PHE A 110 6.15 -6.73 20.73
C PHE A 110 5.10 -7.41 21.61
N ASP A 111 4.16 -6.63 22.16
CA ASP A 111 3.14 -7.08 23.11
C ASP A 111 1.77 -7.38 22.48
N GLY A 112 1.64 -7.19 21.17
CA GLY A 112 0.40 -7.42 20.42
C GLY A 112 -0.58 -6.23 20.41
N HIS A 113 -0.23 -5.09 21.01
CA HIS A 113 -1.12 -3.92 21.12
C HIS A 113 -0.81 -2.78 20.13
N GLY A 114 0.08 -3.02 19.16
CA GLY A 114 0.33 -2.07 18.07
C GLY A 114 -0.90 -1.78 17.22
N MET A 115 -0.85 -0.69 16.46
CA MET A 115 -1.99 -0.13 15.71
C MET A 115 -2.39 -0.99 14.50
N ASN A 116 -1.49 -1.82 13.97
CA ASN A 116 -1.75 -2.67 12.80
C ASN A 116 -2.28 -1.90 11.58
N GLU A 117 -1.78 -0.68 11.34
CA GLU A 117 -2.24 0.19 10.23
C GLU A 117 -2.13 -0.50 8.87
N LEU A 118 -1.09 -1.32 8.65
CA LEU A 118 -0.94 -2.02 7.38
C LEU A 118 -2.03 -3.09 7.18
N GLY A 119 -2.37 -3.81 8.25
CA GLY A 119 -3.46 -4.77 8.24
C GLY A 119 -4.81 -4.09 7.97
N MET A 120 -5.04 -2.92 8.57
CA MET A 120 -6.24 -2.12 8.33
C MET A 120 -6.32 -1.59 6.89
N VAL A 121 -5.20 -1.12 6.32
CA VAL A 121 -5.12 -0.73 4.91
C VAL A 121 -5.47 -1.90 3.99
N LEU A 122 -4.91 -3.09 4.25
CA LEU A 122 -5.19 -4.28 3.43
C LEU A 122 -6.67 -4.70 3.52
N GLN A 123 -7.29 -4.62 4.69
CA GLN A 123 -8.71 -4.87 4.85
C GLN A 123 -9.57 -3.85 4.11
N ARG A 124 -9.19 -2.56 4.13
CA ARG A 124 -9.88 -1.54 3.34
C ARG A 124 -9.81 -1.85 1.85
N VAL A 125 -8.62 -2.16 1.34
CA VAL A 125 -8.41 -2.56 -0.06
C VAL A 125 -9.21 -3.83 -0.39
N MET A 126 -9.24 -4.82 0.49
CA MET A 126 -10.05 -6.03 0.30
C MET A 126 -11.53 -5.69 0.10
N ARG A 127 -12.10 -4.85 0.97
CA ARG A 127 -13.51 -4.42 0.88
C ARG A 127 -13.80 -3.63 -0.40
N GLU A 128 -12.86 -2.81 -0.86
CA GLU A 128 -13.00 -2.07 -2.11
C GLU A 128 -12.98 -2.98 -3.36
N LEU A 129 -12.23 -4.08 -3.31
CA LEU A 129 -12.04 -4.99 -4.45
C LEU A 129 -13.05 -6.13 -4.49
N LYS A 130 -13.65 -6.50 -3.35
CA LYS A 130 -14.72 -7.50 -3.34
C LYS A 130 -15.93 -6.96 -4.12
N PRO A 131 -16.55 -7.78 -4.99
CA PRO A 131 -17.79 -7.39 -5.63
C PRO A 131 -18.83 -7.10 -4.54
N LYS A 132 -19.57 -5.99 -4.68
CA LYS A 132 -20.71 -5.71 -3.80
C LYS A 132 -21.64 -6.91 -3.89
N ARG A 133 -21.83 -7.65 -2.79
CA ARG A 133 -22.84 -8.71 -2.75
C ARG A 133 -24.17 -8.08 -3.18
N PRO A 134 -24.87 -8.63 -4.18
CA PRO A 134 -26.21 -8.15 -4.47
C PRO A 134 -27.02 -8.26 -3.18
N SER A 135 -27.70 -7.19 -2.81
CA SER A 135 -28.70 -7.22 -1.73
C SER A 135 -29.77 -8.24 -2.13
N GLY A 136 -29.59 -9.50 -1.72
CA GLY A 136 -30.62 -10.51 -1.83
C GLY A 136 -31.84 -10.05 -1.02
N PRO A 137 -33.07 -10.33 -1.49
CA PRO A 137 -34.24 -10.01 -0.71
C PRO A 137 -34.14 -10.66 0.68
N PRO A 138 -34.64 -10.02 1.74
CA PRO A 138 -34.59 -10.60 3.08
C PRO A 138 -35.19 -12.00 3.03
N ARG A 139 -34.47 -12.99 3.60
CA ARG A 139 -35.00 -14.34 3.77
C ARG A 139 -36.28 -14.24 4.57
N GLN A 140 -37.42 -14.47 3.93
CA GLN A 140 -38.64 -14.81 4.64
C GLN A 140 -38.44 -16.24 5.17
N VAL A 141 -38.30 -16.33 6.49
CA VAL A 141 -38.40 -17.60 7.22
C VAL A 141 -39.88 -17.97 7.34
N PRO A 142 -40.28 -19.22 7.00
CA PRO A 142 -41.61 -19.72 7.29
C PRO A 142 -41.83 -19.92 8.80
#